data_AF-A0A016QS19-F1
#
_entry.id   AF-A0A016QS19-F1
#
_cell.length_a   1.000
_cell.length_b   1.000
_cell.length_c   1.000
_cell.angle_alpha   90.00
_cell.angle_beta   90.00
_cell.angle_gamma   90.00
#
_symmetry.space_group_name_H-M   'P 1'
#
loop_
_entity.id
_entity.type
_entity.pdbx_description
1 polymer ?
#
loop_
_entity_poly.entity_id
_entity_poly.type
_entity_poly.pdbx_seq_one_letter_code
_entity_poly.pdbx_strand_id
1 'polypeptide(L)'
;MPLDQAVYVQLCTDHYPWTEVTVDLAARQAQGLSGVFDAQQGPDWARFVWVRGILRGGFTAAGDAAWPAVLAALPRAQVTLATLDPALAELVWSSRTQAPQQLEEHWPELQGTLERQRFSGVLLGGRACSFWEGGRAIGGTLPPAGVVCTTLSRLPGGMVTHAALLDFWRDLIAATHRTAPLDEAWRQVSVRLAGQHPCLDPFAREVVVQGGQLHVEADVPPTEAQPALLGAFQATLARLGLRLTDLPLTELSGRPEWAAAGLEAL
;
A
#
# COMPACT_ATOMS: atom_id res chain seq x y z
N MET A 1 -16.89 3.58 2.71
CA MET A 1 -15.95 4.48 2.03
C MET A 1 -16.03 5.84 2.71
N PRO A 2 -14.96 6.63 2.75
CA PRO A 2 -15.03 8.01 3.22
C PRO A 2 -15.96 8.79 2.27
N LEU A 3 -16.94 9.50 2.80
CA LEU A 3 -17.90 10.29 2.02
C LEU A 3 -17.58 11.79 2.06
N ASP A 4 -16.40 12.14 2.58
CA ASP A 4 -15.99 13.52 2.86
C ASP A 4 -15.87 14.36 1.58
N GLN A 5 -15.73 13.71 0.42
CA GLN A 5 -15.72 14.33 -0.91
C GLN A 5 -16.75 13.67 -1.85
N ALA A 6 -17.97 13.48 -1.35
CA ALA A 6 -19.05 13.01 -2.21
C ALA A 6 -19.45 14.08 -3.25
N VAL A 7 -19.50 13.68 -4.52
CA VAL A 7 -20.07 14.47 -5.62
C VAL A 7 -21.59 14.44 -5.53
N TYR A 8 -22.14 13.24 -5.32
CA TYR A 8 -23.54 13.02 -4.99
C TYR A 8 -23.66 11.79 -4.10
N VAL A 9 -24.68 11.79 -3.24
CA VAL A 9 -24.96 10.73 -2.27
C VAL A 9 -26.39 10.25 -2.47
N GLN A 10 -26.57 8.94 -2.61
CA GLN A 10 -27.87 8.27 -2.72
C GLN A 10 -28.81 8.89 -3.77
N LEU A 11 -28.26 9.31 -4.90
CA LEU A 11 -29.05 9.81 -6.03
C LEU A 11 -29.90 8.68 -6.61
N CYS A 12 -31.21 8.86 -6.66
CA CYS A 12 -32.13 7.81 -7.13
C CYS A 12 -32.23 7.81 -8.66
N THR A 13 -32.00 6.67 -9.31
CA THR A 13 -32.05 6.57 -10.77
C THR A 13 -33.46 6.66 -11.35
N ASP A 14 -34.51 6.57 -10.52
CA ASP A 14 -35.89 6.87 -10.93
C ASP A 14 -36.10 8.36 -11.26
N HIS A 15 -35.30 9.24 -10.64
CA HIS A 15 -35.39 10.69 -10.82
C HIS A 15 -34.23 11.25 -11.64
N TYR A 16 -33.09 10.56 -11.63
CA TYR A 16 -31.92 10.91 -12.42
C TYR A 16 -31.46 9.67 -13.20
N PRO A 17 -32.02 9.45 -14.41
CA PRO A 17 -31.84 8.21 -15.14
C PRO A 17 -30.38 7.83 -15.36
N TRP A 18 -30.12 6.53 -15.51
CA TRP A 18 -28.79 5.99 -15.79
C TRP A 18 -28.06 6.64 -16.96
N THR A 19 -28.80 7.13 -17.96
CA THR A 19 -28.24 7.90 -19.09
C THR A 19 -27.52 9.16 -18.60
N GLU A 20 -28.16 9.93 -17.72
CA GLU A 20 -27.59 11.16 -17.15
C GLU A 20 -26.40 10.86 -16.26
N VAL A 21 -26.52 9.83 -15.40
CA VAL A 21 -25.40 9.34 -14.55
C VAL A 21 -24.20 8.95 -15.40
N THR A 22 -24.43 8.21 -16.50
CA THR A 22 -23.36 7.74 -17.38
C THR A 22 -22.69 8.89 -18.13
N VAL A 23 -23.46 9.89 -18.58
CA VAL A 23 -22.93 11.10 -19.23
C VAL A 23 -22.06 11.91 -18.27
N ASP A 24 -22.51 12.14 -17.03
CA ASP A 24 -21.71 12.83 -16.01
C ASP A 24 -20.42 12.06 -15.69
N LEU A 25 -20.50 10.74 -15.49
CA LEU A 25 -19.32 9.90 -15.23
C LEU A 25 -18.32 9.94 -16.40
N ALA A 26 -18.80 9.90 -17.64
CA ALA A 26 -17.92 10.01 -18.82
C ALA A 26 -17.22 11.37 -18.89
N ALA A 27 -17.93 12.46 -18.59
CA ALA A 27 -17.34 13.80 -18.54
C ALA A 27 -16.26 13.90 -17.45
N ARG A 28 -16.52 13.37 -16.25
CA ARG A 28 -15.55 13.34 -15.15
C ARG A 28 -14.36 12.44 -15.44
N GLN A 29 -14.59 11.30 -16.08
CA GLN A 29 -13.53 10.41 -16.52
C GLN A 29 -12.57 11.16 -17.46
N ALA A 30 -13.09 11.92 -18.42
CA ALA A 30 -12.28 12.75 -19.31
C ALA A 30 -11.51 13.87 -18.58
N GLN A 31 -11.99 14.30 -17.41
CA GLN A 31 -11.32 15.26 -16.53
C GLN A 31 -10.32 14.61 -15.55
N GLY A 32 -10.08 13.29 -15.65
CA GLY A 32 -9.09 12.61 -14.82
C GLY A 32 -9.62 12.11 -13.46
N LEU A 33 -10.92 11.80 -13.35
CA LEU A 33 -11.55 11.28 -12.13
C LEU A 33 -10.72 10.19 -11.44
N SER A 34 -10.45 10.39 -10.15
CA SER A 34 -10.07 9.32 -9.22
C SER A 34 -11.18 9.23 -8.18
N GLY A 35 -11.77 8.04 -8.00
CA GLY A 35 -12.96 7.94 -7.18
C GLY A 35 -13.67 6.59 -7.25
N VAL A 36 -14.72 6.50 -6.46
CA VAL A 36 -15.55 5.31 -6.30
C VAL A 36 -16.99 5.66 -6.59
N PHE A 37 -17.62 4.85 -7.44
CA PHE A 37 -19.05 4.89 -7.70
C PHE A 37 -19.69 3.64 -7.11
N ASP A 38 -20.66 3.84 -6.23
CA ASP A 38 -21.48 2.79 -5.64
C ASP A 38 -22.89 2.87 -6.20
N ALA A 39 -23.43 1.73 -6.65
CA ALA A 39 -24.84 1.57 -7.00
C ALA A 39 -25.45 0.50 -6.09
N GLN A 40 -26.61 0.79 -5.51
CA GLN A 40 -27.30 -0.12 -4.61
C GLN A 40 -28.79 -0.18 -4.91
N GLN A 41 -29.36 -1.38 -4.95
CA GLN A 41 -30.80 -1.61 -5.06
C GLN A 41 -31.20 -2.72 -4.07
N GLY A 42 -31.66 -2.33 -2.88
CA GLY A 42 -31.91 -3.29 -1.80
C GLY A 42 -30.62 -3.97 -1.35
N PRO A 43 -30.55 -5.32 -1.31
CA PRO A 43 -29.34 -6.05 -0.92
C PRO A 43 -28.27 -6.08 -2.01
N ASP A 44 -28.66 -5.86 -3.27
CA ASP A 44 -27.76 -5.92 -4.41
C ASP A 44 -26.98 -4.62 -4.54
N TRP A 45 -25.69 -4.73 -4.80
CA TRP A 45 -24.80 -3.58 -4.96
C TRP A 45 -23.70 -3.87 -5.95
N ALA A 46 -23.18 -2.80 -6.56
CA ALA A 46 -21.99 -2.81 -7.38
C ALA A 46 -21.12 -1.58 -7.06
N ARG A 47 -19.80 -1.77 -7.08
CA ARG A 47 -18.81 -0.71 -6.91
C ARG A 47 -17.92 -0.63 -8.13
N PHE A 48 -17.70 0.57 -8.65
CA PHE A 48 -16.74 0.86 -9.71
C PHE A 48 -15.68 1.82 -9.21
N VAL A 49 -14.45 1.65 -9.69
CA VAL A 49 -13.30 2.46 -9.25
C VAL A 49 -12.57 3.06 -10.44
N TRP A 50 -12.35 4.37 -10.40
CA TRP A 50 -11.53 5.09 -11.37
C TRP A 50 -10.24 5.57 -10.70
N VAL A 51 -9.15 5.55 -11.47
CA VAL A 51 -7.87 6.13 -11.08
C VAL A 51 -7.37 6.99 -12.24
N ARG A 52 -7.21 8.29 -11.99
CA ARG A 52 -6.70 9.28 -12.96
C ARG A 52 -7.42 9.21 -14.31
N GLY A 53 -8.74 9.09 -14.29
CA GLY A 53 -9.59 9.02 -15.49
C GLY A 53 -9.63 7.64 -16.16
N ILE A 54 -9.03 6.61 -15.56
CA ILE A 54 -9.07 5.25 -16.07
C ILE A 54 -10.00 4.42 -15.20
N LEU A 55 -11.05 3.86 -15.79
CA LEU A 55 -11.89 2.87 -15.12
C LEU A 55 -11.07 1.60 -14.89
N ARG A 56 -10.83 1.25 -13.61
CA ARG A 56 -10.16 0.00 -13.25
C ARG A 56 -11.08 -1.21 -13.40
N GLY A 57 -12.36 -1.03 -13.12
CA GLY A 57 -13.41 -2.02 -13.30
C GLY A 57 -14.51 -1.86 -12.26
N GLY A 58 -15.46 -2.81 -12.29
CA GLY A 58 -16.52 -2.94 -11.30
C GLY A 58 -16.45 -4.26 -10.57
N PHE A 59 -17.05 -4.33 -9.38
CA PHE A 59 -17.23 -5.57 -8.65
C PHE A 59 -18.47 -5.54 -7.77
N THR A 60 -18.95 -6.73 -7.45
CA THR A 60 -20.12 -7.02 -6.60
C THR A 60 -19.71 -8.06 -5.55
N ALA A 61 -20.64 -8.51 -4.71
CA ALA A 61 -20.41 -9.67 -3.85
C ALA A 61 -20.09 -10.97 -4.63
N ALA A 62 -20.51 -11.07 -5.89
CA ALA A 62 -20.28 -12.25 -6.74
C ALA A 62 -18.97 -12.21 -7.54
N GLY A 63 -18.21 -11.11 -7.46
CA GLY A 63 -16.96 -10.91 -8.21
C GLY A 63 -17.01 -9.72 -9.16
N ASP A 64 -16.11 -9.70 -10.14
CA ASP A 64 -15.97 -8.61 -11.11
C ASP A 64 -17.25 -8.41 -11.93
N ALA A 65 -17.54 -7.15 -12.24
CA ALA A 65 -18.77 -6.72 -12.89
C ALA A 65 -18.50 -5.68 -13.99
N ALA A 66 -19.13 -5.89 -15.14
CA ALA A 66 -19.09 -4.95 -16.25
C ALA A 66 -20.17 -3.86 -16.09
N TRP A 67 -19.86 -2.64 -16.50
CA TRP A 67 -20.79 -1.49 -16.40
C TRP A 67 -22.17 -1.78 -17.01
N PRO A 68 -22.29 -2.28 -18.25
CA PRO A 68 -23.61 -2.56 -18.84
C PRO A 68 -24.41 -3.63 -18.09
N ALA A 69 -23.71 -4.61 -17.49
CA ALA A 69 -24.36 -5.67 -16.72
C ALA A 69 -25.00 -5.11 -15.44
N VAL A 70 -24.32 -4.16 -14.79
CA VAL A 70 -24.84 -3.49 -13.59
C VAL A 70 -26.04 -2.60 -13.91
N LEU A 71 -26.01 -1.84 -15.01
CA LEU A 71 -27.15 -1.02 -15.44
C LEU A 71 -28.43 -1.87 -15.63
N ALA A 72 -28.26 -3.06 -16.20
CA ALA A 72 -29.36 -4.01 -16.41
C ALA A 72 -29.84 -4.66 -15.10
N ALA A 73 -28.91 -5.01 -14.20
CA ALA A 73 -29.21 -5.67 -12.94
C ALA A 73 -29.82 -4.71 -11.89
N LEU A 74 -29.44 -3.44 -11.90
CA LEU A 74 -29.85 -2.41 -10.92
C LEU A 74 -30.58 -1.24 -11.62
N PRO A 75 -31.74 -1.46 -12.25
CA PRO A 75 -32.42 -0.41 -13.02
C PRO A 75 -32.91 0.77 -12.17
N ARG A 76 -33.15 0.55 -10.87
CA ARG A 76 -33.71 1.52 -9.91
C ARG A 76 -32.79 1.70 -8.70
N ALA A 77 -31.51 1.95 -8.97
CA ALA A 77 -30.48 2.07 -7.96
C ALA A 77 -30.50 3.42 -7.23
N GLN A 78 -30.00 3.42 -6.00
CA GLN A 78 -29.42 4.60 -5.37
C GLN A 78 -27.93 4.61 -5.67
N VAL A 79 -27.45 5.71 -6.24
CA VAL A 79 -26.05 5.83 -6.66
C VAL A 79 -25.32 6.89 -5.85
N THR A 80 -24.07 6.60 -5.51
CA THR A 80 -23.18 7.51 -4.78
C THR A 80 -21.87 7.59 -5.53
N LEU A 81 -21.37 8.80 -5.78
CA LEU A 81 -20.05 9.03 -6.35
C LEU A 81 -19.22 9.84 -5.35
N ALA A 82 -18.08 9.31 -4.97
CA ALA A 82 -17.10 10.03 -4.16
C ALA A 82 -15.78 10.17 -4.91
N THR A 83 -15.24 11.39 -4.95
CA THR A 83 -13.87 11.61 -5.42
C THR A 83 -12.90 11.21 -4.34
N LEU A 84 -11.77 10.63 -4.74
CA LEU A 84 -10.72 10.19 -3.85
C LEU A 84 -9.37 10.68 -4.37
N ASP A 85 -8.40 10.76 -3.47
CA ASP A 85 -7.00 10.83 -3.88
C ASP A 85 -6.64 9.59 -4.76
N PRO A 86 -5.82 9.74 -5.82
CA PRO A 86 -5.44 8.62 -6.67
C PRO A 86 -4.84 7.43 -5.93
N ALA A 87 -4.00 7.64 -4.91
CA ALA A 87 -3.38 6.56 -4.14
C ALA A 87 -4.43 5.79 -3.34
N LEU A 88 -5.41 6.51 -2.78
CA LEU A 88 -6.54 5.94 -2.06
C LEU A 88 -7.44 5.11 -2.99
N ALA A 89 -7.75 5.62 -4.19
CA ALA A 89 -8.54 4.90 -5.18
C ALA A 89 -7.85 3.59 -5.63
N GLU A 90 -6.53 3.61 -5.86
CA GLU A 90 -5.76 2.39 -6.13
C GLU A 90 -5.79 1.41 -4.96
N LEU A 91 -5.74 1.90 -3.72
CA LEU A 91 -5.80 1.06 -2.55
C LEU A 91 -7.16 0.37 -2.42
N VAL A 92 -8.27 1.09 -2.66
CA VAL A 92 -9.61 0.50 -2.74
C VAL A 92 -9.65 -0.60 -3.80
N TRP A 93 -9.16 -0.33 -5.01
CA TRP A 93 -9.18 -1.30 -6.10
C TRP A 93 -8.37 -2.56 -5.78
N SER A 94 -7.14 -2.40 -5.27
CA SER A 94 -6.25 -3.52 -4.94
C SER A 94 -6.74 -4.34 -3.74
N SER A 95 -7.49 -3.75 -2.82
CA SER A 95 -8.04 -4.44 -1.64
C SER A 95 -9.20 -5.39 -1.94
N ARG A 96 -9.86 -5.26 -3.10
CA ARG A 96 -11.11 -6.00 -3.40
C ARG A 96 -10.95 -7.52 -3.45
N THR A 97 -9.75 -8.01 -3.75
CA THR A 97 -9.44 -9.45 -3.86
C THR A 97 -8.75 -10.00 -2.62
N GLN A 98 -8.51 -9.17 -1.61
CA GLN A 98 -7.72 -9.55 -0.45
C GLN A 98 -8.59 -10.25 0.58
N ALA A 99 -8.05 -11.30 1.18
CA ALA A 99 -8.71 -11.99 2.29
C ALA A 99 -8.61 -11.11 3.55
N PRO A 100 -9.72 -10.88 4.26
CA PRO A 100 -9.68 -10.20 5.57
C PRO A 100 -8.82 -11.00 6.55
N GLN A 101 -7.90 -10.33 7.22
CA GLN A 101 -7.05 -10.90 8.26
C GLN A 101 -7.35 -10.24 9.59
N GLN A 102 -7.79 -11.02 10.57
CA GLN A 102 -8.02 -10.51 11.92
C GLN A 102 -6.67 -10.30 12.62
N LEU A 103 -6.54 -9.16 13.29
CA LEU A 103 -5.36 -8.85 14.08
C LEU A 103 -5.62 -9.19 15.55
N GLU A 104 -4.57 -9.63 16.24
CA GLU A 104 -4.64 -10.03 17.65
C GLU A 104 -4.71 -8.81 18.59
N GLU A 105 -4.03 -7.72 18.20
CA GLU A 105 -3.98 -6.48 18.95
C GLU A 105 -5.24 -5.63 18.72
N HIS A 106 -5.62 -4.85 19.74
CA HIS A 106 -6.74 -3.92 19.67
C HIS A 106 -6.25 -2.50 19.36
N TRP A 107 -7.14 -1.66 18.85
CA TRP A 107 -6.83 -0.24 18.73
C TRP A 107 -6.78 0.43 20.13
N PRO A 108 -5.85 1.36 20.44
CA PRO A 108 -4.82 1.96 19.58
C PRO A 108 -3.45 1.27 19.63
N GLU A 109 -3.27 0.20 20.41
CA GLU A 109 -1.98 -0.50 20.56
C GLU A 109 -1.42 -0.92 19.19
N LEU A 110 -2.31 -1.37 18.32
CA LEU A 110 -2.01 -1.76 16.96
C LEU A 110 -1.39 -0.64 16.10
N GLN A 111 -1.65 0.64 16.40
CA GLN A 111 -1.18 1.76 15.60
C GLN A 111 0.36 1.75 15.44
N GLY A 112 1.08 1.57 16.54
CA GLY A 112 2.54 1.53 16.52
C GLY A 112 3.08 0.33 15.74
N THR A 113 2.34 -0.78 15.70
CA THR A 113 2.68 -1.96 14.89
C THR A 113 2.51 -1.66 13.40
N LEU A 114 1.39 -1.05 12.99
CA LEU A 114 1.14 -0.66 11.59
C LEU A 114 2.16 0.38 11.10
N GLU A 115 2.50 1.36 11.92
CA GLU A 115 3.50 2.39 11.62
C GLU A 115 4.90 1.77 11.43
N ARG A 116 5.34 0.93 12.38
CA ARG A 116 6.66 0.30 12.32
C ARG A 116 6.80 -0.66 11.15
N GLN A 117 5.77 -1.45 10.88
CA GLN A 117 5.77 -2.44 9.79
C GLN A 117 5.45 -1.82 8.43
N ARG A 118 5.24 -0.49 8.38
CA ARG A 118 4.88 0.24 7.17
C ARG A 118 3.70 -0.36 6.44
N PHE A 119 2.67 -0.71 7.20
CA PHE A 119 1.47 -1.32 6.68
C PHE A 119 0.86 -0.48 5.53
N SER A 120 0.55 -1.16 4.43
CA SER A 120 -0.17 -0.61 3.29
C SER A 120 -1.41 -1.46 3.01
N GLY A 121 -2.59 -0.90 3.19
CA GLY A 121 -3.85 -1.62 3.07
C GLY A 121 -5.02 -0.90 3.72
N VAL A 122 -6.12 -1.64 3.92
CA VAL A 122 -7.31 -1.15 4.61
C VAL A 122 -7.34 -1.73 6.02
N LEU A 123 -7.65 -0.90 7.01
CA LEU A 123 -7.91 -1.30 8.38
C LEU A 123 -9.39 -1.09 8.70
N LEU A 124 -10.06 -2.16 9.09
CA LEU A 124 -11.48 -2.21 9.46
C LEU A 124 -11.58 -2.43 10.97
N GLY A 125 -12.40 -1.63 11.66
CA GLY A 125 -12.62 -1.78 13.10
C GLY A 125 -14.03 -1.35 13.47
N GLY A 126 -14.90 -2.31 13.77
CA GLY A 126 -16.33 -2.04 14.02
C GLY A 126 -16.99 -1.43 12.80
N ARG A 127 -17.38 -0.16 12.87
CA ARG A 127 -17.91 0.62 11.73
C ARG A 127 -16.87 1.53 11.06
N ALA A 128 -15.68 1.64 11.65
CA ALA A 128 -14.60 2.47 11.13
C ALA A 128 -13.84 1.73 10.02
N CYS A 129 -13.37 2.50 9.05
CA CYS A 129 -12.57 2.03 7.92
C CYS A 129 -11.54 3.11 7.61
N SER A 130 -10.27 2.76 7.77
CA SER A 130 -9.14 3.64 7.48
C SER A 130 -8.22 3.00 6.44
N PHE A 131 -7.56 3.85 5.66
CA PHE A 131 -6.70 3.46 4.57
C PHE A 131 -5.28 3.89 4.90
N TRP A 132 -4.33 3.00 4.68
CA TRP A 132 -2.96 3.15 5.15
C TRP A 132 -1.99 2.92 4.01
N GLU A 133 -0.94 3.73 3.96
CA GLU A 133 0.18 3.57 3.04
C GLU A 133 1.49 3.84 3.78
N GLY A 134 2.41 2.88 3.73
CA GLY A 134 3.71 2.99 4.36
C GLY A 134 3.64 3.20 5.88
N GLY A 135 2.59 2.66 6.53
CA GLY A 135 2.36 2.81 7.96
C GLY A 135 1.74 4.15 8.35
N ARG A 136 1.24 4.94 7.40
CA ARG A 136 0.52 6.19 7.70
C ARG A 136 -0.92 6.11 7.22
N ALA A 137 -1.86 6.60 8.01
CA ALA A 137 -3.25 6.74 7.58
C ALA A 137 -3.34 7.85 6.51
N ILE A 138 -3.84 7.50 5.33
CA ILE A 138 -4.03 8.39 4.18
C ILE A 138 -5.50 8.77 3.94
N GLY A 139 -6.43 8.13 4.65
CA GLY A 139 -7.86 8.47 4.57
C GLY A 139 -8.76 7.60 5.43
N GLY A 140 -10.05 7.98 5.49
CA GLY A 140 -11.06 7.28 6.27
C GLY A 140 -11.05 7.61 7.75
N THR A 141 -11.71 6.78 8.55
CA THR A 141 -11.88 6.97 9.99
C THR A 141 -11.13 5.90 10.75
N LEU A 142 -10.30 6.33 11.71
CA LEU A 142 -9.58 5.40 12.58
C LEU A 142 -10.56 4.65 13.51
N PRO A 143 -10.25 3.40 13.89
CA PRO A 143 -11.08 2.66 14.83
C PRO A 143 -11.21 3.36 16.19
N PRO A 144 -12.32 3.16 16.90
CA PRO A 144 -12.41 3.56 18.31
C PRO A 144 -11.56 2.63 19.19
N ALA A 145 -11.13 3.11 20.35
CA ALA A 145 -10.31 2.35 21.28
C ALA A 145 -11.00 1.06 21.76
N GLY A 146 -10.23 -0.01 21.92
CA GLY A 146 -10.67 -1.32 22.39
C GLY A 146 -11.34 -2.21 21.33
N VAL A 147 -11.36 -1.79 20.07
CA VAL A 147 -11.98 -2.58 18.99
C VAL A 147 -10.97 -3.52 18.34
N VAL A 148 -11.42 -4.77 18.10
CA VAL A 148 -10.71 -5.75 17.29
C VAL A 148 -10.67 -5.27 15.85
N CYS A 149 -9.47 -5.28 15.27
CA CYS A 149 -9.25 -4.83 13.91
C CYS A 149 -9.10 -5.99 12.93
N THR A 150 -9.49 -5.74 11.69
CA THR A 150 -9.28 -6.63 10.54
C THR A 150 -8.60 -5.84 9.44
N THR A 151 -7.63 -6.43 8.75
CA THR A 151 -6.93 -5.79 7.64
C THR A 151 -7.27 -6.44 6.31
N LEU A 152 -7.26 -5.62 5.26
CA LEU A 152 -7.15 -6.03 3.88
C LEU A 152 -5.79 -5.51 3.39
N SER A 153 -4.75 -6.30 3.62
CA SER A 153 -3.39 -5.97 3.22
C SER A 153 -3.29 -5.88 1.70
N ARG A 154 -2.58 -4.88 1.16
CA ARG A 154 -2.35 -4.76 -0.30
C ARG A 154 -1.61 -5.98 -0.88
N LEU A 155 -0.93 -6.74 -0.02
CA LEU A 155 -0.04 -7.84 -0.42
C LEU A 155 -0.74 -9.19 -0.26
N PRO A 156 -0.60 -10.10 -1.24
CA PRO A 156 -1.12 -11.47 -1.12
C PRO A 156 -0.47 -12.17 0.08
N GLY A 157 -1.29 -12.70 1.00
CA GLY A 157 -0.81 -13.40 2.20
C GLY A 157 -0.69 -12.52 3.45
N GLY A 158 -0.93 -11.21 3.36
CA GLY A 158 -0.95 -10.32 4.52
C GLY A 158 0.21 -9.34 4.57
N MET A 159 0.77 -9.10 5.76
CA MET A 159 2.00 -8.33 5.90
C MET A 159 3.20 -9.08 5.31
N VAL A 160 4.16 -8.36 4.72
CA VAL A 160 5.46 -8.96 4.34
C VAL A 160 6.07 -9.60 5.59
N THR A 161 6.34 -10.90 5.52
CA THR A 161 7.05 -11.56 6.62
C THR A 161 8.46 -11.01 6.72
N HIS A 162 9.01 -10.93 7.93
CA HIS A 162 10.37 -10.44 8.12
C HIS A 162 11.40 -11.21 7.25
N ALA A 163 11.22 -12.52 7.13
CA ALA A 163 12.07 -13.36 6.27
C ALA A 163 12.00 -12.94 4.79
N ALA A 164 10.80 -12.76 4.23
CA ALA A 164 10.63 -12.32 2.84
C ALA A 164 11.26 -10.93 2.60
N LEU A 165 11.13 -10.03 3.57
CA LEU A 165 11.75 -8.70 3.49
C LEU A 165 13.29 -8.78 3.49
N LEU A 166 13.87 -9.65 4.32
CA LEU A 166 15.33 -9.86 4.33
C LEU A 166 15.83 -10.51 3.03
N ASP A 167 15.09 -11.48 2.48
CA ASP A 167 15.42 -12.09 1.19
C ASP A 167 15.37 -11.06 0.06
N PHE A 168 14.37 -10.19 0.05
CA PHE A 168 14.32 -9.05 -0.86
C PHE A 168 15.54 -8.12 -0.70
N TRP A 169 15.93 -7.77 0.54
CA TRP A 169 17.10 -6.93 0.77
C TRP A 169 18.40 -7.60 0.30
N ARG A 170 18.54 -8.92 0.48
CA ARG A 170 19.68 -9.68 -0.05
C ARG A 170 19.75 -9.59 -1.57
N ASP A 171 18.61 -9.81 -2.25
CA ASP A 171 18.51 -9.69 -3.71
C ASP A 171 18.86 -8.28 -4.20
N LEU A 172 18.35 -7.24 -3.51
CA LEU A 172 18.58 -5.84 -3.85
C LEU A 172 20.04 -5.43 -3.70
N ILE A 173 20.67 -5.80 -2.58
CA ILE A 173 22.09 -5.53 -2.33
C ILE A 173 22.95 -6.26 -3.36
N ALA A 174 22.66 -7.54 -3.65
CA ALA A 174 23.37 -8.30 -4.65
C ALA A 174 23.21 -7.70 -6.06
N ALA A 175 22.00 -7.26 -6.43
CA ALA A 175 21.74 -6.62 -7.72
C ALA A 175 22.49 -5.30 -7.86
N THR A 176 22.46 -4.46 -6.82
CA THR A 176 23.17 -3.18 -6.82
C THR A 176 24.69 -3.38 -6.84
N HIS A 177 25.20 -4.36 -6.08
CA HIS A 177 26.63 -4.67 -6.05
C HIS A 177 27.19 -5.09 -7.41
N ARG A 178 26.40 -5.77 -8.24
CA ARG A 178 26.79 -6.10 -9.63
C ARG A 178 27.03 -4.87 -10.50
N THR A 179 26.38 -3.75 -10.20
CA THR A 179 26.57 -2.47 -10.91
C THR A 179 27.72 -1.67 -10.33
N ALA A 180 27.85 -1.64 -9.00
CA ALA A 180 28.92 -0.93 -8.32
C ALA A 180 29.28 -1.61 -6.98
N PRO A 181 30.57 -1.84 -6.68
CA PRO A 181 30.97 -2.54 -5.47
C PRO A 181 30.59 -1.77 -4.20
N LEU A 182 29.71 -2.36 -3.39
CA LEU A 182 29.11 -1.72 -2.21
C LEU A 182 29.95 -1.81 -0.93
N ASP A 183 30.81 -2.80 -0.80
CA ASP A 183 31.42 -3.23 0.48
C ASP A 183 32.08 -2.09 1.25
N GLU A 184 32.95 -1.34 0.59
CA GLU A 184 33.69 -0.24 1.23
C GLU A 184 32.75 0.90 1.62
N ALA A 185 31.85 1.28 0.72
CA ALA A 185 30.92 2.37 0.94
C ALA A 185 29.92 2.01 2.05
N TRP A 186 29.43 0.77 2.06
CA TRP A 186 28.56 0.22 3.11
C TRP A 186 29.25 0.26 4.47
N ARG A 187 30.49 -0.23 4.57
CA ARG A 187 31.26 -0.20 5.83
C ARG A 187 31.42 1.22 6.37
N GLN A 188 31.79 2.17 5.52
CA GLN A 188 31.97 3.57 5.90
C GLN A 188 30.67 4.23 6.34
N VAL A 189 29.55 3.92 5.68
CA VAL A 189 28.22 4.39 6.04
C VAL A 189 27.75 3.77 7.36
N SER A 190 27.98 2.47 7.55
CA SER A 190 27.59 1.73 8.75
C SER A 190 28.25 2.32 10.00
N VAL A 191 29.55 2.65 9.95
CA VAL A 191 30.27 3.35 11.04
C VAL A 191 29.57 4.67 11.41
N ARG A 192 29.13 5.45 10.41
CA ARG A 192 28.47 6.74 10.65
C ARG A 192 27.06 6.57 11.23
N LEU A 193 26.35 5.54 10.79
CA LEU A 193 24.97 5.28 11.20
C LEU A 193 24.85 4.45 12.48
N ALA A 194 25.92 3.80 12.95
CA ALA A 194 25.93 2.95 14.14
C ALA A 194 25.41 3.67 15.40
N GLY A 195 25.64 4.99 15.52
CA GLY A 195 25.10 5.78 16.64
C GLY A 195 23.57 5.93 16.64
N GLN A 196 22.92 5.72 15.49
CA GLN A 196 21.46 5.76 15.32
C GLN A 196 20.86 4.37 15.19
N HIS A 197 21.63 3.43 14.64
CA HIS A 197 21.26 2.05 14.37
C HIS A 197 22.35 1.11 14.92
N PRO A 198 22.26 0.70 16.20
CA PRO A 198 23.27 -0.16 16.83
C PRO A 198 23.57 -1.44 16.04
N CYS A 199 22.58 -2.05 15.39
CA CYS A 199 22.78 -3.23 14.55
C CYS A 199 23.73 -3.02 13.35
N LEU A 200 24.07 -1.78 12.98
CA LEU A 200 25.07 -1.45 11.95
C LEU A 200 26.48 -1.30 12.53
N ASP A 201 26.68 -1.57 13.83
CA ASP A 201 28.00 -1.48 14.45
C ASP A 201 28.98 -2.46 13.77
N PRO A 202 30.08 -1.95 13.18
CA PRO A 202 31.08 -2.79 12.52
C PRO A 202 31.75 -3.83 13.44
N PHE A 203 31.69 -3.63 14.76
CA PHE A 203 32.22 -4.56 15.75
C PHE A 203 31.22 -5.65 16.13
N ALA A 204 29.92 -5.32 16.19
CA ALA A 204 28.86 -6.29 16.48
C ALA A 204 28.63 -7.25 15.30
N ARG A 205 28.80 -6.76 14.05
CA ARG A 205 28.64 -7.54 12.80
C ARG A 205 27.25 -8.15 12.60
N GLU A 206 26.25 -7.62 13.29
CA GLU A 206 24.85 -8.02 13.19
C GLU A 206 24.28 -7.79 11.79
N VAL A 207 24.65 -6.69 11.12
CA VAL A 207 24.26 -6.39 9.74
C VAL A 207 25.48 -6.00 8.92
N VAL A 208 25.90 -6.87 8.00
CA VAL A 208 27.11 -6.66 7.19
C VAL A 208 26.88 -6.99 5.72
N VAL A 209 27.58 -6.27 4.84
CA VAL A 209 27.65 -6.58 3.40
C VAL A 209 29.07 -6.98 3.05
N GLN A 210 29.23 -8.17 2.47
CA GLN A 210 30.51 -8.71 2.02
C GLN A 210 30.34 -9.46 0.69
N GLY A 211 31.14 -9.12 -0.31
CA GLY A 211 31.04 -9.69 -1.66
C GLY A 211 29.67 -9.48 -2.29
N GLY A 212 29.00 -8.35 -1.98
CA GLY A 212 27.62 -8.09 -2.42
C GLY A 212 26.55 -8.96 -1.76
N GLN A 213 26.89 -9.72 -0.72
CA GLN A 213 25.93 -10.51 0.06
C GLN A 213 25.60 -9.78 1.35
N LEU A 214 24.32 -9.61 1.64
CA LEU A 214 23.83 -9.09 2.91
C LEU A 214 23.70 -10.23 3.93
N HIS A 215 24.39 -10.09 5.05
CA HIS A 215 24.21 -10.94 6.22
C HIS A 215 23.54 -10.13 7.32
N VAL A 216 22.47 -10.70 7.89
CA VAL A 216 21.74 -10.16 9.04
C VAL A 216 21.63 -11.29 10.05
N GLU A 217 22.11 -11.07 11.28
CA GLU A 217 21.98 -12.04 12.36
C GLU A 217 20.51 -12.26 12.72
N ALA A 218 20.16 -13.50 13.10
CA ALA A 218 18.77 -13.91 13.32
C ALA A 218 18.11 -13.20 14.51
N ASP A 219 18.92 -12.74 15.46
CA ASP A 219 18.45 -12.13 16.71
C ASP A 219 18.18 -10.62 16.55
N VAL A 220 18.54 -10.01 15.42
CA VAL A 220 18.31 -8.59 15.15
C VAL A 220 16.81 -8.35 14.96
N PRO A 221 16.18 -7.50 15.79
CA PRO A 221 14.76 -7.24 15.66
C PRO A 221 14.40 -6.62 14.31
N PRO A 222 13.29 -7.01 13.66
CA PRO A 222 12.82 -6.43 12.41
C PRO A 222 12.69 -4.90 12.47
N THR A 223 12.24 -4.40 13.62
CA THR A 223 12.03 -2.98 13.90
C THR A 223 13.32 -2.17 13.94
N GLU A 224 14.46 -2.83 14.16
CA GLU A 224 15.79 -2.22 14.12
C GLU A 224 16.42 -2.41 12.73
N ALA A 225 16.39 -3.64 12.21
CA ALA A 225 17.00 -4.00 10.94
C ALA A 225 16.43 -3.21 9.75
N GLN A 226 15.12 -3.05 9.65
CA GLN A 226 14.49 -2.42 8.49
C GLN A 226 14.87 -0.94 8.30
N PRO A 227 14.72 -0.04 9.30
CA PRO A 227 15.14 1.35 9.13
C PRO A 227 16.66 1.45 8.94
N ALA A 228 17.44 0.59 9.59
CA ALA A 228 18.89 0.54 9.43
C ALA A 228 19.31 0.17 7.99
N LEU A 229 18.71 -0.88 7.41
CA LEU A 229 18.98 -1.32 6.04
C LEU A 229 18.61 -0.26 5.01
N LEU A 230 17.44 0.37 5.16
CA LEU A 230 17.03 1.45 4.27
C LEU A 230 17.99 2.65 4.36
N GLY A 231 18.28 3.12 5.58
CA GLY A 231 19.16 4.26 5.81
C GLY A 231 20.58 4.00 5.31
N ALA A 232 21.12 2.82 5.59
CA ALA A 232 22.42 2.39 5.10
C ALA A 232 22.45 2.34 3.57
N PHE A 233 21.47 1.69 2.94
CA PHE A 233 21.40 1.56 1.49
C PHE A 233 21.31 2.92 0.78
N GLN A 234 20.42 3.81 1.24
CA GLN A 234 20.30 5.18 0.72
C GLN A 234 21.60 5.96 0.82
N ALA A 235 22.23 5.92 1.99
CA ALA A 235 23.48 6.61 2.24
C ALA A 235 24.64 6.02 1.41
N THR A 236 24.64 4.71 1.16
CA THR A 236 25.62 4.04 0.31
C THR A 236 25.43 4.44 -1.16
N LEU A 237 24.20 4.44 -1.68
CA LEU A 237 23.93 4.93 -3.04
C LEU A 237 24.37 6.39 -3.22
N ALA A 238 24.01 7.26 -2.28
CA ALA A 238 24.41 8.66 -2.30
C ALA A 238 25.93 8.84 -2.28
N ARG A 239 26.64 8.03 -1.48
CA ARG A 239 28.11 8.05 -1.41
C ARG A 239 28.76 7.60 -2.73
N LEU A 240 28.15 6.65 -3.42
CA LEU A 240 28.62 6.16 -4.72
C LEU A 240 28.15 7.04 -5.89
N GLY A 241 27.36 8.08 -5.65
CA GLY A 241 26.79 8.92 -6.69
C GLY A 241 25.75 8.21 -7.56
N LEU A 242 25.16 7.12 -7.05
CA LEU A 242 24.16 6.33 -7.75
C LEU A 242 22.75 6.79 -7.40
N ARG A 243 21.85 6.69 -8.37
CA ARG A 243 20.41 6.85 -8.17
C ARG A 243 19.74 5.49 -8.27
N LEU A 244 18.69 5.29 -7.48
CA LEU A 244 17.93 4.05 -7.48
C LEU A 244 17.33 3.75 -8.87
N THR A 245 16.91 4.79 -9.59
CA THR A 245 16.34 4.73 -10.95
C THR A 245 17.31 4.23 -12.01
N ASP A 246 18.61 4.35 -11.78
CA ASP A 246 19.65 4.03 -12.75
C ASP A 246 20.13 2.57 -12.61
N LEU A 247 19.63 1.86 -11.59
CA LEU A 247 19.99 0.47 -11.33
C LEU A 247 19.05 -0.49 -12.07
N PRO A 248 19.55 -1.65 -12.55
CA PRO A 248 18.75 -2.64 -13.26
C PRO A 248 17.88 -3.48 -12.29
N LEU A 249 16.87 -2.83 -11.69
CA LEU A 249 16.03 -3.39 -10.62
C LEU A 249 14.59 -3.67 -11.05
N THR A 250 14.31 -3.73 -12.36
CA THR A 250 12.94 -3.85 -12.90
C THR A 250 12.16 -5.05 -12.36
N GLU A 251 12.84 -6.17 -12.10
CA GLU A 251 12.21 -7.37 -11.51
C GLU A 251 11.97 -7.25 -9.99
N LEU A 252 12.71 -6.39 -9.31
CA LEU A 252 12.60 -6.15 -7.87
C LEU A 252 11.59 -5.04 -7.55
N SER A 253 11.48 -4.02 -8.41
CA SER A 253 10.56 -2.89 -8.21
C SER A 253 9.09 -3.28 -8.33
N GLY A 254 8.79 -4.39 -9.02
CA GLY A 254 7.43 -4.95 -9.07
C GLY A 254 7.05 -5.82 -7.86
N ARG A 255 7.98 -6.08 -6.94
CA ARG A 255 7.73 -6.98 -5.79
C ARG A 255 7.08 -6.23 -4.62
N PRO A 256 6.18 -6.87 -3.85
CA PRO A 256 5.52 -6.25 -2.70
C PRO A 256 6.49 -5.73 -1.63
N GLU A 257 7.65 -6.35 -1.51
CA GLU A 257 8.70 -5.98 -0.57
C GLU A 257 9.34 -4.62 -0.90
N TRP A 258 9.24 -4.13 -2.14
CA TRP A 258 9.76 -2.81 -2.53
C TRP A 258 9.11 -1.68 -1.74
N ALA A 259 7.78 -1.70 -1.63
CA ALA A 259 7.01 -0.75 -0.84
C ALA A 259 7.27 -0.93 0.66
N ALA A 260 7.32 -2.17 1.15
CA ALA A 260 7.61 -2.46 2.55
C ALA A 260 9.02 -1.99 2.96
N ALA A 261 10.02 -2.16 2.08
CA ALA A 261 11.37 -1.63 2.26
C ALA A 261 11.42 -0.09 2.28
N GLY A 262 10.37 0.59 1.78
CA GLY A 262 10.26 2.05 1.69
C GLY A 262 11.08 2.65 0.55
N LEU A 263 11.24 1.90 -0.54
CA LEU A 263 12.03 2.32 -1.70
C LEU A 263 11.20 3.13 -2.72
N GLU A 264 9.88 3.19 -2.58
CA GLU A 264 9.00 3.99 -3.46
C GLU A 264 9.21 5.51 -3.31
N ALA A 265 9.80 5.94 -2.18
CA ALA A 265 10.02 7.35 -1.87
C ALA A 265 11.41 7.88 -2.29
N LEU A 266 12.22 7.06 -2.99
CA LEU A 266 13.60 7.35 -3.40
C LEU A 266 13.76 7.58 -4.90
#